data_AF-A0A518LPT1-F1
#
_entry.id   AF-A0A518LPT1-F1
#
_cell.length_a   1.000
_cell.length_b   1.000
_cell.length_c   1.000
_cell.angle_alpha   90.00
_cell.angle_beta   90.00
_cell.angle_gamma   90.00
#
_symmetry.space_group_name_H-M   'P 1'
#
loop_
_entity.id
_entity.type
_entity.pdbx_description
1 polymer ?
#
loop_
_entity_poly.entity_id
_entity_poly.type
_entity_poly.pdbx_seq_one_letter_code
_entity_poly.pdbx_strand_id
1 'polypeptide(L)'
;MAMERVERRLRQVTAALDAAGIRYAVIGGNAVAVWVAKSDPAATRTTKDVDLLVEQCDLPRIRVAIEGIGFQYTDLRRVVLFTDPDEPSRMSGVHLIWAGKKVRPSYSHPAPTLDEAVRDAEGFAVLNLPALVRMKLTSMRDMDRVHVADLLRVGMIDESVRRALPTDLLARLDEIARSIEDEM
;
A
#
# COMPACT_ATOMS: atom_id res chain seq x y z
N MET A 1 -19.96 7.32 -5.61
CA MET A 1 -20.00 6.41 -4.43
C MET A 1 -18.64 6.37 -3.73
N ALA A 2 -18.51 5.74 -2.55
CA ALA A 2 -17.27 5.77 -1.75
C ALA A 2 -16.02 5.25 -2.50
N MET A 3 -16.18 4.23 -3.35
CA MET A 3 -15.08 3.68 -4.17
C MET A 3 -14.52 4.70 -5.17
N GLU A 4 -15.39 5.36 -5.94
CA GLU A 4 -15.00 6.41 -6.90
C GLU A 4 -14.24 7.56 -6.22
N ARG A 5 -14.56 7.87 -4.96
CA ARG A 5 -13.85 8.91 -4.20
C ARG A 5 -12.42 8.52 -3.89
N VAL A 6 -12.19 7.27 -3.49
CA VAL A 6 -10.85 6.74 -3.20
C VAL A 6 -10.02 6.66 -4.46
N GLU A 7 -10.60 6.16 -5.56
CA GLU A 7 -9.93 6.12 -6.85
C GLU A 7 -9.56 7.52 -7.34
N ARG A 8 -10.50 8.48 -7.26
CA ARG A 8 -10.23 9.89 -7.61
C ARG A 8 -9.09 10.46 -6.78
N ARG A 9 -9.10 10.25 -5.45
CA ARG A 9 -8.03 10.70 -4.54
C ARG A 9 -6.69 10.09 -4.93
N LEU A 10 -6.65 8.78 -5.18
CA LEU A 10 -5.44 8.08 -5.61
C LEU A 10 -4.91 8.68 -6.91
N ARG A 11 -5.76 8.85 -7.93
CA ARG A 11 -5.37 9.43 -9.23
C ARG A 11 -4.87 10.88 -9.09
N GLN A 12 -5.56 11.72 -8.33
CA GLN A 12 -5.17 13.12 -8.13
C GLN A 12 -3.81 13.24 -7.46
N VAL A 13 -3.59 12.49 -6.38
CA VAL A 13 -2.34 12.56 -5.61
C VAL A 13 -1.17 11.96 -6.39
N THR A 14 -1.35 10.79 -7.00
CA THR A 14 -0.30 10.16 -7.82
C THR A 14 0.10 11.03 -9.01
N ALA A 15 -0.87 11.65 -9.70
CA ALA A 15 -0.61 12.60 -10.78
C ALA A 15 0.15 13.84 -10.30
N ALA A 16 -0.19 14.39 -9.12
CA ALA A 16 0.52 15.54 -8.56
C ALA A 16 1.99 15.22 -8.22
N LEU A 17 2.24 14.02 -7.67
CA LEU A 17 3.60 13.55 -7.38
C LEU A 17 4.41 13.28 -8.65
N ASP A 18 3.78 12.68 -9.68
CA ASP A 18 4.40 12.47 -10.99
C ASP A 18 4.76 13.79 -11.66
N ALA A 19 3.85 14.76 -11.67
CA ALA A 19 4.10 16.10 -12.22
C ALA A 19 5.24 16.84 -11.49
N ALA A 20 5.41 16.59 -10.19
CA ALA A 20 6.48 17.16 -9.38
C ALA A 20 7.81 16.38 -9.45
N GLY A 21 7.86 15.27 -10.20
CA GLY A 21 9.05 14.40 -10.29
C GLY A 21 9.44 13.82 -8.93
N ILE A 22 8.46 13.46 -8.09
CA ILE A 22 8.68 12.87 -6.77
C ILE A 22 8.50 11.36 -6.88
N ARG A 23 9.46 10.59 -6.38
CA ARG A 23 9.33 9.12 -6.34
C ARG A 23 8.34 8.71 -5.25
N TYR A 24 7.44 7.80 -5.58
CA TYR A 24 6.49 7.21 -4.65
C TYR A 24 6.16 5.78 -5.09
N ALA A 25 5.48 5.03 -4.22
CA ALA A 25 4.80 3.80 -4.60
C ALA A 25 3.48 3.68 -3.84
N VAL A 26 2.40 3.37 -4.54
CA VAL A 26 1.14 2.94 -3.92
C VAL A 26 1.38 1.62 -3.20
N ILE A 27 0.93 1.56 -1.94
CA ILE A 27 1.04 0.39 -1.05
C ILE A 27 -0.35 0.09 -0.47
N GLY A 28 -0.41 -0.73 0.59
CA GLY A 28 -1.66 -0.93 1.33
C GLY A 28 -2.71 -1.73 0.56
N GLY A 29 -3.99 -1.45 0.83
CA GLY A 29 -5.11 -2.14 0.18
C GLY A 29 -5.23 -1.85 -1.32
N ASN A 30 -4.99 -0.60 -1.74
CA ASN A 30 -5.05 -0.23 -3.16
C ASN A 30 -4.01 -0.98 -4.00
N ALA A 31 -2.79 -1.16 -3.49
CA ALA A 31 -1.78 -1.95 -4.17
C ALA A 31 -2.20 -3.43 -4.30
N VAL A 32 -2.82 -4.00 -3.25
CA VAL A 32 -3.35 -5.38 -3.31
C VAL A 32 -4.45 -5.48 -4.36
N ALA A 33 -5.38 -4.52 -4.41
CA ALA A 33 -6.44 -4.50 -5.41
C ALA A 33 -5.88 -4.47 -6.84
N VAL A 34 -4.83 -3.67 -7.10
CA VAL A 34 -4.12 -3.65 -8.40
C VAL A 34 -3.56 -5.03 -8.75
N TRP A 35 -2.93 -5.73 -7.81
CA TRP A 35 -2.37 -7.06 -8.06
C TRP A 35 -3.43 -8.14 -8.23
N VAL A 36 -4.49 -8.13 -7.41
CA VAL A 36 -5.61 -9.06 -7.52
C VAL A 36 -6.34 -8.87 -8.85
N ALA A 37 -6.59 -7.63 -9.27
CA ALA A 37 -7.27 -7.31 -10.52
C ALA A 37 -6.57 -7.87 -11.77
N LYS A 38 -5.25 -8.10 -11.72
CA LYS A 38 -4.48 -8.71 -12.82
C LYS A 38 -4.81 -10.18 -13.05
N SER A 39 -5.28 -10.88 -12.02
CA SER A 39 -5.69 -12.29 -12.10
C SER A 39 -7.22 -12.42 -12.13
N ASP A 40 -7.91 -11.78 -11.19
CA ASP A 40 -9.36 -11.78 -11.06
C ASP A 40 -9.90 -10.41 -10.62
N PRO A 41 -10.41 -9.59 -11.57
CA PRO A 41 -11.04 -8.31 -11.26
C PRO A 41 -12.22 -8.40 -10.28
N ALA A 42 -12.97 -9.51 -10.27
CA ALA A 42 -14.15 -9.67 -9.42
C ALA A 42 -13.81 -9.97 -7.96
N ALA A 43 -12.58 -10.39 -7.67
CA ALA A 43 -12.08 -10.68 -6.32
C ALA A 43 -11.51 -9.44 -5.60
N THR A 44 -11.56 -8.25 -6.22
CA THR A 44 -10.99 -7.03 -5.64
C THR A 44 -11.81 -6.53 -4.45
N ARG A 45 -11.10 -6.07 -3.41
CA ARG A 45 -11.69 -5.39 -2.26
C ARG A 45 -11.41 -3.90 -2.32
N THR A 46 -12.35 -3.13 -1.78
CA THR A 46 -12.21 -1.68 -1.67
C THR A 46 -11.53 -1.33 -0.35
N THR A 47 -10.65 -0.33 -0.39
CA THR A 47 -10.14 0.32 0.83
C THR A 47 -10.64 1.76 0.87
N LYS A 48 -10.57 2.40 2.04
CA LYS A 48 -11.07 3.77 2.26
C LYS A 48 -9.98 4.83 2.16
N ASP A 49 -8.74 4.43 2.42
CA ASP A 49 -7.55 5.27 2.48
C ASP A 49 -6.62 5.03 1.29
N VAL A 50 -5.64 5.91 1.13
CA VAL A 50 -4.55 5.77 0.15
C VAL A 50 -3.24 5.75 0.92
N ASP A 51 -2.58 4.60 0.96
CA ASP A 51 -1.25 4.48 1.53
C ASP A 51 -0.18 4.69 0.45
N LEU A 52 0.79 5.57 0.71
CA LEU A 52 1.94 5.83 -0.18
C LEU A 52 3.26 5.59 0.55
N LEU A 53 4.16 4.88 -0.11
CA LEU A 53 5.56 4.77 0.25
C LEU A 53 6.33 5.92 -0.41
N VAL A 54 7.14 6.66 0.35
CA VAL A 54 7.89 7.83 -0.15
C VAL A 54 9.23 7.99 0.58
N GLU A 55 10.12 8.82 0.02
CA GLU A 55 11.35 9.24 0.71
C GLU A 55 11.06 10.29 1.78
N GLN A 56 11.63 10.12 2.97
CA GLN A 56 11.44 11.09 4.06
C GLN A 56 12.00 12.48 3.71
N CYS A 57 13.09 12.55 2.95
CA CYS A 57 13.70 13.81 2.51
C CYS A 57 12.83 14.59 1.52
N ASP A 58 11.90 13.91 0.82
CA ASP A 58 10.99 14.55 -0.14
C ASP A 58 9.74 15.13 0.54
N LEU A 59 9.54 14.96 1.85
CA LEU A 59 8.36 15.46 2.57
C LEU A 59 8.04 16.94 2.27
N PRO A 60 9.00 17.89 2.27
CA PRO A 60 8.69 19.28 1.90
C PRO A 60 8.14 19.42 0.48
N ARG A 61 8.68 18.68 -0.49
CA ARG A 61 8.21 18.70 -1.89
C ARG A 61 6.84 18.04 -2.03
N ILE A 62 6.62 16.93 -1.31
CA ILE A 62 5.34 16.22 -1.27
C ILE A 62 4.24 17.13 -0.73
N ARG A 63 4.53 17.89 0.34
CA ARG A 63 3.59 18.86 0.88
C ARG A 63 3.19 19.90 -0.15
N VAL A 64 4.15 20.53 -0.82
CA VAL A 64 3.86 21.51 -1.89
C VAL A 64 2.98 20.92 -2.98
N ALA A 65 3.28 19.70 -3.45
CA ALA A 65 2.51 19.05 -4.51
C ALA A 65 1.07 18.69 -4.07
N ILE A 66 0.92 18.10 -2.89
CA ILE A 66 -0.37 17.60 -2.40
C ILE A 66 -1.24 18.76 -1.84
N GLU A 67 -0.66 19.70 -1.12
CA GLU A 67 -1.37 20.91 -0.66
C GLU A 67 -1.78 21.79 -1.87
N GLY A 68 -0.99 21.80 -2.95
CA GLY A 68 -1.29 22.52 -4.19
C GLY A 68 -2.55 22.03 -4.92
N ILE A 69 -2.97 20.79 -4.69
CA ILE A 69 -4.24 20.24 -5.20
C ILE A 69 -5.37 20.31 -4.16
N GLY A 70 -5.17 21.04 -3.06
CA GLY A 70 -6.22 21.37 -2.06
C GLY A 70 -6.27 20.47 -0.83
N PHE A 71 -5.39 19.47 -0.70
CA PHE A 71 -5.38 18.59 0.46
C PHE A 71 -4.71 19.25 1.67
N GLN A 72 -5.21 18.94 2.87
CA GLN A 72 -4.69 19.49 4.12
C GLN A 72 -3.69 18.53 4.77
N TYR A 73 -2.46 19.02 4.99
CA TYR A 73 -1.44 18.32 5.75
C TYR A 73 -1.75 18.29 7.25
N THR A 74 -1.64 17.12 7.85
CA THR A 74 -1.67 16.93 9.30
C THR A 74 -0.50 16.04 9.73
N ASP A 75 0.33 16.55 10.63
CA ASP A 75 1.36 15.77 11.30
C ASP A 75 0.83 15.20 12.62
N LEU A 76 0.65 13.88 12.68
CA LEU A 76 0.21 13.19 13.89
C LEU A 76 1.38 12.57 14.68
N ARG A 77 2.60 13.11 14.53
CA ARG A 77 3.89 12.66 15.10
C ARG A 77 4.38 11.30 14.62
N ARG A 78 3.49 10.33 14.46
CA ARG A 78 3.80 8.95 14.02
C ARG A 78 3.37 8.65 12.60
N VAL A 79 2.45 9.45 12.06
CA VAL A 79 1.86 9.29 10.74
C VAL A 79 1.71 10.68 10.13
N VAL A 80 2.16 10.83 8.88
CA VAL A 80 1.83 11.98 8.06
C VAL A 80 0.57 11.66 7.28
N LEU A 81 -0.41 12.55 7.39
CA LEU A 81 -1.75 12.40 6.84
C LEU A 81 -2.08 13.61 5.98
N PHE A 82 -2.64 13.37 4.80
CA PHE A 82 -3.31 14.40 4.00
C PHE A 82 -4.80 14.10 3.91
N THR A 83 -5.65 15.07 4.23
CA THR A 83 -7.10 14.92 4.14
C THR A 83 -7.67 15.87 3.10
N ASP A 84 -8.65 15.38 2.35
CA ASP A 84 -9.48 16.22 1.48
C ASP A 84 -10.41 17.07 2.38
N PRO A 85 -10.40 18.41 2.29
CA PRO A 85 -11.29 19.28 3.07
C PRO A 85 -12.77 19.02 2.81
N ASP A 86 -13.12 18.58 1.59
CA ASP A 86 -14.49 18.24 1.21
C ASP A 86 -14.92 16.87 1.76
N GLU A 87 -13.97 16.09 2.29
CA GLU A 87 -14.20 14.80 2.94
C GLU A 87 -13.22 14.60 4.12
N PRO A 88 -13.36 15.38 5.20
CA PRO A 88 -12.38 15.45 6.28
C PRO A 88 -12.49 14.21 7.19
N SER A 89 -11.96 13.09 6.72
CA SER A 89 -11.92 11.83 7.44
C SER A 89 -10.50 11.29 7.53
N ARG A 90 -10.04 11.08 8.75
CA ARG A 90 -8.71 10.50 9.04
C ARG A 90 -8.60 9.04 8.59
N MET A 91 -9.72 8.35 8.45
CA MET A 91 -9.78 6.96 7.97
C MET A 91 -9.76 6.85 6.45
N SER A 92 -9.88 7.97 5.73
CA SER A 92 -9.92 8.00 4.27
C SER A 92 -8.94 9.02 3.69
N GLY A 93 -7.91 9.41 4.44
CA GLY A 93 -6.89 10.31 3.93
C GLY A 93 -5.83 9.57 3.10
N VAL A 94 -4.79 10.33 2.74
CA VAL A 94 -3.55 9.80 2.20
C VAL A 94 -2.53 9.68 3.32
N HIS A 95 -2.06 8.47 3.58
CA HIS A 95 -1.07 8.18 4.61
C HIS A 95 0.30 7.99 3.97
N LEU A 96 1.33 8.63 4.54
CA LEU A 96 2.71 8.43 4.09
C LEU A 96 3.44 7.43 5.00
N ILE A 97 4.14 6.51 4.35
CA ILE A 97 5.07 5.55 4.96
C ILE A 97 6.47 5.82 4.40
N TRP A 98 7.47 5.82 5.28
CA TRP A 98 8.85 6.11 4.92
C TRP A 98 9.57 4.87 4.37
N ALA A 99 10.11 5.00 3.16
CA ALA A 99 10.89 3.96 2.51
C ALA A 99 12.11 3.54 3.34
N GLY A 100 12.37 2.23 3.42
CA GLY A 100 13.53 1.67 4.14
C GLY A 100 13.53 1.88 5.66
N LYS A 101 12.43 2.38 6.26
CA LYS A 101 12.31 2.60 7.71
C LYS A 101 11.30 1.64 8.32
N LYS A 102 11.51 1.25 9.58
CA LYS A 102 10.49 0.49 10.33
C LYS A 102 9.28 1.38 10.62
N VAL A 103 8.10 0.93 10.19
CA VAL A 103 6.83 1.62 10.49
C VAL A 103 6.56 1.64 12.00
N ARG A 104 6.90 0.55 12.70
CA ARG A 104 6.87 0.45 14.15
C ARG A 104 8.20 -0.10 14.65
N PRO A 105 8.73 0.37 15.80
CA PRO A 105 9.98 -0.15 16.35
C PRO A 105 9.98 -1.68 16.56
N SER A 106 8.83 -2.27 16.86
CA SER A 106 8.65 -3.70 17.09
C SER A 106 8.61 -4.56 15.82
N TYR A 107 8.54 -3.98 14.62
CA TYR A 107 8.51 -4.75 13.38
C TYR A 107 9.87 -5.42 13.14
N SER A 108 9.86 -6.67 12.66
CA SER A 108 11.09 -7.40 12.33
C SER A 108 11.82 -6.75 11.15
N HIS A 109 11.06 -6.37 10.11
CA HIS A 109 11.58 -5.80 8.86
C HIS A 109 11.22 -4.31 8.69
N PRO A 110 12.06 -3.53 7.99
CA PRO A 110 11.68 -2.18 7.56
C PRO A 110 10.61 -2.23 6.46
N ALA A 111 9.97 -1.08 6.20
CA ALA A 111 9.21 -0.90 4.99
C ALA A 111 10.12 -1.06 3.76
N PRO A 112 9.56 -1.51 2.61
CA PRO A 112 10.29 -1.62 1.36
C PRO A 112 10.95 -0.31 0.90
N THR A 113 11.81 -0.42 -0.10
CA THR A 113 12.43 0.73 -0.77
C THR A 113 11.67 1.09 -2.04
N LEU A 114 11.85 2.32 -2.54
CA LEU A 114 11.22 2.75 -3.79
C LEU A 114 11.83 2.08 -5.03
N ASP A 115 12.99 1.45 -4.91
CA ASP A 115 13.60 0.67 -5.99
C ASP A 115 12.84 -0.65 -6.24
N GLU A 116 11.97 -1.03 -5.31
CA GLU A 116 11.05 -2.16 -5.43
C GLU A 116 9.69 -1.75 -6.04
N ALA A 117 9.54 -0.51 -6.50
CA ALA A 117 8.34 -0.04 -7.17
C ALA A 117 8.34 -0.41 -8.66
N VAL A 118 7.15 -0.68 -9.20
CA VAL A 118 6.89 -0.92 -10.63
C VAL A 118 5.78 0.01 -11.11
N ARG A 119 5.78 0.37 -12.38
CA ARG A 119 4.66 1.11 -12.98
C ARG A 119 3.52 0.14 -13.28
N ASP A 120 2.33 0.50 -12.81
CA ASP A 120 1.13 -0.23 -13.17
C ASP A 120 0.59 0.19 -14.55
N ALA A 121 -0.30 -0.61 -15.14
CA ALA A 121 -0.98 -0.29 -16.40
C ALA A 121 -1.79 1.01 -16.31
N GLU A 122 -2.26 1.38 -15.11
CA GLU A 122 -2.95 2.66 -14.87
C GLU A 122 -2.01 3.88 -14.77
N GLY A 123 -0.69 3.68 -14.90
CA GLY A 123 0.29 4.75 -15.05
C GLY A 123 0.95 5.24 -13.76
N PHE A 124 0.42 4.90 -12.58
CA PHE A 124 1.05 5.23 -11.30
C PHE A 124 2.03 4.15 -10.83
N ALA A 125 2.95 4.50 -9.94
CA ALA A 125 3.88 3.55 -9.33
C ALA A 125 3.20 2.76 -8.20
N VAL A 126 3.35 1.44 -8.21
CA VAL A 126 2.87 0.51 -7.19
C VAL A 126 4.03 -0.35 -6.70
N LEU A 127 3.99 -0.77 -5.44
CA LEU A 127 5.01 -1.68 -4.93
C LEU A 127 4.94 -3.05 -5.62
N ASN A 128 6.09 -3.64 -5.96
CA ASN A 128 6.12 -4.99 -6.54
C ASN A 128 5.52 -6.04 -5.59
N LEU A 129 5.05 -7.15 -6.16
CA LEU A 129 4.28 -8.12 -5.40
C LEU A 129 5.07 -8.75 -4.23
N PRO A 130 6.32 -9.23 -4.38
CA PRO A 130 7.08 -9.75 -3.25
C PRO A 130 7.26 -8.74 -2.12
N ALA A 131 7.57 -7.49 -2.44
CA ALA A 131 7.74 -6.43 -1.46
C ALA A 131 6.42 -6.09 -0.76
N LEU A 132 5.30 -6.08 -1.48
CA LEU A 132 3.98 -5.85 -0.93
C LEU A 132 3.58 -6.96 0.03
N VAL A 133 3.77 -8.23 -0.35
CA VAL A 133 3.51 -9.40 0.52
C VAL A 133 4.38 -9.34 1.77
N ARG A 134 5.69 -9.05 1.63
CA ARG A 134 6.61 -8.84 2.76
C ARG A 134 6.11 -7.76 3.71
N MET A 135 5.66 -6.61 3.18
CA MET A 135 5.12 -5.50 3.97
C MET A 135 3.85 -5.90 4.74
N LYS A 136 2.92 -6.61 4.07
CA LYS A 136 1.68 -7.11 4.67
C LYS A 136 1.94 -8.13 5.78
N LEU A 137 2.80 -9.12 5.52
CA LEU A 137 3.19 -10.13 6.50
C LEU A 137 3.96 -9.55 7.68
N THR A 138 4.75 -8.50 7.47
CA THR A 138 5.45 -7.78 8.57
C THR A 138 4.45 -7.10 9.50
N SER A 139 3.43 -6.44 8.92
CA SER A 139 2.43 -5.68 9.67
C SER A 139 1.39 -6.55 10.37
N MET A 140 0.97 -7.63 9.70
CA MET A 140 0.16 -8.72 10.22
C MET A 140 -1.09 -8.25 10.99
N ARG A 141 -1.78 -7.23 10.45
CA ARG A 141 -3.11 -6.82 10.93
C ARG A 141 -4.16 -7.76 10.32
N ASP A 142 -5.35 -7.83 10.90
CA ASP A 142 -6.43 -8.68 10.39
C ASP A 142 -6.73 -8.41 8.90
N MET A 143 -6.78 -7.13 8.52
CA MET A 143 -6.97 -6.74 7.11
C MET A 143 -5.77 -7.13 6.23
N ASP A 144 -4.55 -7.17 6.76
CA ASP A 144 -3.39 -7.63 6.00
C ASP A 144 -3.44 -9.16 5.79
N ARG A 145 -3.96 -9.93 6.76
CA ARG A 145 -4.21 -11.37 6.60
C ARG A 145 -5.21 -11.63 5.48
N VAL A 146 -6.33 -10.90 5.48
CA VAL A 146 -7.36 -10.98 4.42
C VAL A 146 -6.76 -10.67 3.05
N HIS A 147 -5.99 -9.58 2.92
CA HIS A 147 -5.33 -9.23 1.66
C HIS A 147 -4.37 -10.31 1.15
N VAL A 148 -3.57 -10.92 2.04
CA VAL A 148 -2.66 -12.01 1.67
C VAL A 148 -3.46 -13.26 1.27
N ALA A 149 -4.57 -13.56 1.96
CA ALA A 149 -5.45 -14.66 1.60
C ALA A 149 -6.10 -14.46 0.23
N ASP A 150 -6.53 -13.24 -0.11
CA ASP A 150 -7.07 -12.94 -1.44
C ASP A 150 -6.00 -13.17 -2.52
N LEU A 151 -4.76 -12.70 -2.31
CA LEU A 151 -3.63 -12.93 -3.22
C LEU A 151 -3.29 -14.42 -3.39
N LEU A 152 -3.41 -15.23 -2.33
CA LEU A 152 -3.26 -16.68 -2.40
C LEU A 152 -4.38 -17.31 -3.24
N ARG A 153 -5.64 -16.94 -2.98
CA ARG A 153 -6.82 -17.49 -3.67
C ARG A 153 -6.79 -17.24 -5.17
N VAL A 154 -6.27 -16.09 -5.61
CA VAL A 154 -6.14 -15.76 -7.04
C VAL A 154 -4.80 -16.22 -7.66
N GLY A 155 -3.99 -16.99 -6.92
CA GLY A 155 -2.75 -17.60 -7.41
C GLY A 155 -1.59 -16.63 -7.64
N MET A 156 -1.65 -15.42 -7.08
CA MET A 156 -0.59 -14.40 -7.28
C MET A 156 0.67 -14.70 -6.46
N ILE A 157 0.54 -15.39 -5.32
CA ILE A 157 1.68 -15.78 -4.48
C ILE A 157 2.19 -17.15 -4.94
N ASP A 158 3.09 -17.12 -5.92
CA ASP A 158 3.77 -18.30 -6.46
C ASP A 158 5.09 -18.62 -5.72
N GLU A 159 5.80 -19.63 -6.20
CA GLU A 159 7.08 -20.06 -5.65
C GLU A 159 8.19 -19.00 -5.79
N SER A 160 8.08 -18.08 -6.75
CA SER A 160 9.03 -16.97 -6.90
C SER A 160 8.83 -15.94 -5.78
N VAL A 161 7.57 -15.61 -5.46
CA VAL A 161 7.22 -14.72 -4.35
C VAL A 161 7.64 -15.34 -3.02
N ARG A 162 7.37 -16.64 -2.81
CA ARG A 162 7.78 -17.36 -1.60
C ARG A 162 9.29 -17.32 -1.38
N ARG A 163 10.09 -17.60 -2.41
CA ARG A 163 11.56 -17.56 -2.31
C ARG A 163 12.14 -16.17 -2.00
N ALA A 164 11.41 -15.11 -2.30
CA ALA A 164 11.81 -13.74 -1.98
C ALA A 164 11.49 -13.34 -0.53
N LEU A 165 10.73 -14.15 0.23
CA LEU A 165 10.36 -13.84 1.60
C LEU A 165 11.39 -14.34 2.63
N PRO A 166 11.71 -13.53 3.66
CA PRO A 166 12.41 -13.99 4.85
C PRO A 166 11.71 -15.16 5.55
N THR A 167 12.48 -16.03 6.21
CA THR A 167 11.97 -17.24 6.88
C THR A 167 10.88 -16.95 7.92
N ASP A 168 11.00 -15.86 8.69
CA ASP A 168 9.98 -15.49 9.68
C ASP A 168 8.64 -15.08 9.05
N LEU A 169 8.67 -14.53 7.83
CA LEU A 169 7.47 -14.15 7.09
C LEU A 169 6.87 -15.33 6.32
N LEU A 170 7.69 -16.28 5.86
CA LEU A 170 7.20 -17.54 5.30
C LEU A 170 6.33 -18.30 6.30
N ALA A 171 6.77 -18.41 7.57
CA ALA A 171 5.96 -19.03 8.61
C ALA A 171 4.60 -18.36 8.81
N ARG A 172 4.53 -17.03 8.70
CA ARG A 172 3.26 -16.27 8.76
C ARG A 172 2.39 -16.48 7.52
N LEU A 173 3.00 -16.60 6.34
CA LEU A 173 2.28 -16.92 5.11
C LEU A 173 1.63 -18.31 5.21
N ASP A 174 2.36 -19.30 5.73
CA ASP A 174 1.86 -20.66 5.90
C ASP A 174 0.78 -20.79 6.99
N GLU A 175 0.78 -19.88 7.98
CA GLU A 175 -0.34 -19.74 8.93
C GLU A 175 -1.62 -19.30 8.21
N ILE A 176 -1.52 -18.30 7.32
CA ILE A 176 -2.67 -17.80 6.54
C ILE A 176 -3.15 -18.87 5.55
N ALA A 177 -2.23 -19.56 4.88
CA ALA A 177 -2.57 -20.63 3.94
C ALA A 177 -3.40 -21.74 4.61
N ARG A 178 -2.97 -22.21 5.80
CA ARG A 178 -3.71 -23.22 6.57
C ARG A 178 -5.11 -22.74 6.97
N SER A 179 -5.25 -21.48 7.39
CA SER A 179 -6.58 -20.94 7.73
C SER A 179 -7.55 -20.91 6.54
N ILE A 180 -7.05 -20.79 5.31
CA ILE A 180 -7.89 -20.84 4.11
C ILE A 180 -8.36 -22.27 3.84
N GLU A 181 -7.47 -23.25 4.03
CA GLU A 181 -7.79 -24.68 3.87
C GLU A 181 -8.84 -25.15 4.88
N ASP A 182 -8.77 -24.67 6.13
CA ASP A 182 -9.73 -25.00 7.18
C ASP A 182 -11.13 -24.37 6.95
N GLU A 183 -11.23 -23.32 6.13
CA GLU A 183 -12.48 -22.64 5.78
C GLU A 183 -13.25 -23.30 4.61
N MET A 184 -12.61 -24.23 3.89
CA MET A 184 -13.16 -24.92 2.71
C MET A 184 -13.81 -26.27 3.04
#